data_AF-A0A925EUS9-F1
#
_entry.id   AF-A0A925EUS9-F1
#
_cell.length_a   1.000
_cell.length_b   1.000
_cell.length_c   1.000
_cell.angle_alpha   90.00
_cell.angle_beta   90.00
_cell.angle_gamma   90.00
#
_symmetry.space_group_name_H-M   'P 1'
#
loop_
_entity.id
_entity.type
_entity.pdbx_description
1 polymer ?
#
loop_
_entity_poly.entity_id
_entity_poly.type
_entity_poly.pdbx_seq_one_letter_code
_entity_poly.pdbx_strand_id
1 'polypeptide(L)'
;MYPVLKIQIGTYNSTKKEISKDELDTIIWDMLYTLGVTTAFEITLTDKIDFLTVNEHRCEFPASLVDEVTAYTLYLDKLNPETGKYWELLISNILWLQPQVLFPDECLTGYLPVLNSSSGEDHNEIKTLYKEIIAELLSLKISIADNSRIIEISNKYLRSSPIEWNDLREELIEALSGPEIAVFFHPDYFEHIIKARGRENLFELMRDGLFYETGIKYPPFRLYFDKQLPLNAFYFKINSFTSIPCVGLLENEVLVNDTPDRLSLIGIAGRAAINPANGNKCTIIESLNKKSAENARFTTWDSFGYFILGFSSFLRKYGYSCVDKKLIVQNLKTLKLTFPKVGECIEKFNLLAVSVKTLRLLAKDGISIRNLQFILQAIVDSDYIIANGHTHIIFEERIPVRQSEKTGWKSKAENIVEFVRARLKKSISYKYTSGQSTLIVYLLDPDIEIMIDPAISGRENPDDENCKKINEAVQNEIVNLPPASQVPVILTTVNVRPHIKKIIEFNYPQIAVLSYHELSPEMNIQPIARISFP
;
A
#
# COMPACT_ATOMS: atom_id res chain seq x y z
N MET A 1 -0.92 -9.30 34.52
CA MET A 1 -2.19 -8.97 33.84
C MET A 1 -1.81 -8.79 32.39
N TYR A 2 -2.27 -9.65 31.49
CA TYR A 2 -2.04 -9.43 30.06
C TYR A 2 -2.72 -8.10 29.69
N PRO A 3 -2.12 -7.26 28.84
CA PRO A 3 -2.81 -6.08 28.37
C PRO A 3 -4.06 -6.50 27.61
N VAL A 4 -5.01 -5.59 27.55
CA VAL A 4 -6.21 -5.77 26.77
C VAL A 4 -6.17 -4.72 25.67
N LEU A 5 -6.26 -5.14 24.40
CA LEU A 5 -6.37 -4.22 23.27
C LEU A 5 -7.64 -3.38 23.45
N LYS A 6 -7.49 -2.07 23.62
CA LYS A 6 -8.64 -1.17 23.77
C LYS A 6 -9.09 -0.69 22.40
N ILE A 7 -10.14 -1.30 21.86
CA ILE A 7 -10.71 -0.93 20.57
C ILE A 7 -11.91 -0.02 20.82
N GLN A 8 -11.85 1.22 20.32
CA GLN A 8 -12.97 2.14 20.34
C GLN A 8 -13.48 2.33 18.92
N ILE A 9 -14.77 2.18 18.69
CA ILE A 9 -15.36 2.45 17.39
C ILE A 9 -16.36 3.58 17.53
N GLY A 10 -16.20 4.57 16.67
CA GLY A 10 -17.14 5.66 16.49
C GLY A 10 -18.36 5.22 15.67
N THR A 11 -19.54 5.71 16.03
CA THR A 11 -20.77 5.49 15.27
C THR A 11 -20.68 6.20 13.91
N TYR A 12 -20.80 5.44 12.82
CA TYR A 12 -20.80 6.00 11.46
C TYR A 12 -22.22 6.46 11.10
N ASN A 13 -22.44 7.77 11.05
CA ASN A 13 -23.78 8.37 10.91
C ASN A 13 -24.36 8.25 9.49
N SER A 14 -23.55 7.88 8.48
CA SER A 14 -23.97 7.93 7.07
C SER A 14 -24.76 6.69 6.60
N THR A 15 -24.57 5.52 7.22
CA THR A 15 -25.23 4.27 6.75
C THR A 15 -26.58 3.99 7.39
N LYS A 16 -26.91 4.66 8.50
CA LYS A 16 -28.06 4.31 9.37
C LYS A 16 -28.07 2.83 9.84
N LYS A 17 -26.95 2.11 9.72
CA LYS A 17 -26.83 0.71 10.11
C LYS A 17 -26.19 0.61 11.49
N GLU A 18 -26.96 0.18 12.47
CA GLU A 18 -26.46 -0.14 13.81
C GLU A 18 -25.68 -1.46 13.79
N ILE A 19 -24.68 -1.58 14.66
CA ILE A 19 -23.97 -2.82 14.94
C ILE A 19 -24.01 -3.08 16.44
N SER A 20 -24.35 -4.31 16.81
CA SER A 20 -24.30 -4.73 18.21
C SER A 20 -22.86 -4.97 18.66
N LYS A 21 -22.61 -4.83 19.96
CA LYS A 21 -21.30 -5.15 20.52
C LYS A 21 -20.90 -6.62 20.30
N ASP A 22 -21.85 -7.55 20.37
CA ASP A 22 -21.59 -8.99 20.21
C ASP A 22 -21.17 -9.36 18.78
N GLU A 23 -21.81 -8.76 17.76
CA GLU A 23 -21.41 -8.92 16.36
C GLU A 23 -20.00 -8.37 16.12
N LEU A 24 -19.72 -7.20 16.71
CA LEU A 24 -18.43 -6.55 16.60
C LEU A 24 -17.30 -7.36 17.28
N ASP A 25 -17.58 -7.90 18.47
CA ASP A 25 -16.68 -8.81 19.19
C ASP A 25 -16.34 -10.03 18.30
N THR A 26 -17.34 -10.60 17.62
CA THR A 26 -17.16 -11.76 16.71
C THR A 26 -16.27 -11.40 15.51
N ILE A 27 -16.55 -10.28 14.84
CA ILE A 27 -15.78 -9.81 13.68
C ILE A 27 -14.30 -9.60 14.05
N ILE A 28 -14.06 -8.93 15.19
CA ILE A 28 -12.70 -8.64 15.64
C ILE A 28 -11.99 -9.94 16.05
N TRP A 29 -12.69 -10.86 16.71
CA TRP A 29 -12.11 -12.14 17.09
C TRP A 29 -11.69 -12.97 15.87
N ASP A 30 -12.56 -13.12 14.88
CA ASP A 30 -12.26 -13.84 13.63
C ASP A 30 -11.09 -13.22 12.87
N MET A 31 -11.02 -11.88 12.86
CA MET A 31 -9.92 -11.14 12.26
C MET A 31 -8.59 -11.35 12.98
N LEU A 32 -8.57 -11.23 14.30
CA LEU A 32 -7.37 -11.47 15.11
C LEU A 32 -6.90 -12.92 14.96
N TYR A 33 -7.83 -13.87 14.96
CA TYR A 33 -7.54 -15.29 14.72
C TYR A 33 -6.91 -15.51 13.34
N THR A 34 -7.47 -14.92 12.28
CA THR A 34 -6.95 -14.98 10.91
C THR A 34 -5.53 -14.39 10.82
N LEU A 35 -5.28 -13.33 11.58
CA LEU A 35 -3.96 -12.69 11.66
C LEU A 35 -2.97 -13.49 12.52
N GLY A 36 -3.43 -14.41 13.36
CA GLY A 36 -2.61 -15.13 14.34
C GLY A 36 -2.45 -14.42 15.68
N VAL A 37 -3.18 -13.33 15.92
CA VAL A 37 -3.08 -12.55 17.15
C VAL A 37 -3.96 -13.17 18.24
N THR A 38 -3.38 -13.52 19.38
CA THR A 38 -4.05 -14.25 20.48
C THR A 38 -4.32 -13.40 21.73
N THR A 39 -4.24 -12.07 21.62
CA THR A 39 -4.36 -11.14 22.75
C THR A 39 -5.82 -10.80 23.04
N ALA A 40 -6.15 -10.66 24.32
CA ALA A 40 -7.46 -10.20 24.76
C ALA A 40 -7.75 -8.77 24.27
N PHE A 41 -9.01 -8.45 23.98
CA PHE A 41 -9.44 -7.12 23.58
C PHE A 41 -10.70 -6.68 24.33
N GLU A 42 -10.87 -5.37 24.46
CA GLU A 42 -12.00 -4.69 25.05
C GLU A 42 -12.54 -3.70 24.03
N ILE A 43 -13.83 -3.85 23.69
CA ILE A 43 -14.49 -2.99 22.72
C ILE A 43 -15.40 -1.98 23.44
N THR A 44 -15.23 -0.71 23.06
CA THR A 44 -16.04 0.42 23.50
C THR A 44 -16.68 1.08 22.28
N LEU A 45 -18.00 1.14 22.24
CA LEU A 45 -18.74 1.91 21.26
C LEU A 45 -18.90 3.34 21.76
N THR A 46 -18.73 4.33 20.88
CA THR A 46 -18.90 5.75 21.24
C THR A 46 -19.66 6.53 20.19
N ASP A 47 -20.36 7.58 20.62
CA ASP A 47 -21.18 8.45 19.74
C ASP A 47 -20.36 9.39 18.83
N LYS A 48 -19.03 9.33 18.91
CA LYS A 48 -18.14 10.10 18.04
C LYS A 48 -18.11 9.46 16.65
N ILE A 49 -17.89 10.25 15.61
CA ILE A 49 -18.19 9.84 14.24
C ILE A 49 -16.91 9.40 13.47
N ASP A 50 -17.03 8.31 12.70
CA ASP A 50 -16.12 7.88 11.62
C ASP A 50 -14.65 7.59 12.00
N PHE A 51 -14.44 6.87 13.11
CA PHE A 51 -13.11 6.43 13.49
C PHE A 51 -13.11 5.07 14.19
N LEU A 52 -11.96 4.42 14.15
CA LEU A 52 -11.60 3.28 14.97
C LEU A 52 -10.30 3.64 15.70
N THR A 53 -10.29 3.64 17.03
CA THR A 53 -9.04 3.69 17.78
C THR A 53 -8.70 2.31 18.29
N VAL A 54 -7.42 1.98 18.30
CA VAL A 54 -6.92 0.83 19.06
C VAL A 54 -5.74 1.30 19.89
N ASN A 55 -5.78 1.07 21.20
CA ASN A 55 -4.77 1.53 22.16
C ASN A 55 -4.44 3.03 21.98
N GLU A 56 -5.47 3.87 21.88
CA GLU A 56 -5.38 5.35 21.75
C GLU A 56 -4.94 5.88 20.37
N HIS A 57 -4.38 5.03 19.50
CA HIS A 57 -4.10 5.40 18.11
C HIS A 57 -5.39 5.45 17.30
N ARG A 58 -5.71 6.63 16.76
CA ARG A 58 -6.94 6.87 15.98
C ARG A 58 -6.69 6.61 14.50
N CYS A 59 -7.53 5.76 13.92
CA CYS A 59 -7.66 5.51 12.49
C CYS A 59 -9.00 6.09 12.03
N GLU A 60 -8.99 7.03 11.09
CA GLU A 60 -10.22 7.48 10.43
C GLU A 60 -10.64 6.47 9.36
N PHE A 61 -11.90 6.50 8.92
CA PHE A 61 -12.31 5.63 7.82
C PHE A 61 -11.96 6.30 6.50
N PRO A 62 -11.06 5.73 5.67
CA PRO A 62 -10.71 6.35 4.39
C PRO A 62 -11.97 6.46 3.51
N ALA A 63 -12.27 7.66 3.01
CA ALA A 63 -13.50 7.89 2.25
C ALA A 63 -13.67 6.92 1.06
N SER A 64 -12.58 6.62 0.34
CA SER A 64 -12.60 5.65 -0.75
C SER A 64 -12.98 4.24 -0.29
N LEU A 65 -12.50 3.82 0.88
CA LEU A 65 -12.81 2.50 1.45
C LEU A 65 -14.29 2.45 1.87
N VAL A 66 -14.77 3.52 2.51
CA VAL A 66 -16.18 3.62 2.89
C VAL A 66 -17.08 3.58 1.66
N ASP A 67 -16.75 4.31 0.60
CA ASP A 67 -17.50 4.32 -0.65
C ASP A 67 -17.55 2.93 -1.29
N GLU A 68 -16.42 2.21 -1.31
CA GLU A 68 -16.32 0.84 -1.82
C GLU A 68 -17.20 -0.13 -1.01
N VAL A 69 -17.09 -0.12 0.32
CA VAL A 69 -17.91 -0.98 1.20
C VAL A 69 -19.39 -0.63 1.08
N THR A 70 -19.73 0.66 1.06
CA THR A 70 -21.11 1.15 0.92
C THR A 70 -21.71 0.71 -0.41
N ALA A 71 -20.98 0.86 -1.52
CA ALA A 71 -21.45 0.45 -2.83
C ALA A 71 -21.72 -1.06 -2.89
N TYR A 72 -20.81 -1.89 -2.37
CA TYR A 72 -20.98 -3.33 -2.39
C TYR A 72 -22.11 -3.81 -1.48
N THR A 73 -22.24 -3.22 -0.29
CA THR A 73 -23.29 -3.60 0.67
C THR A 73 -24.67 -3.16 0.24
N LEU A 74 -24.82 -1.99 -0.40
CA LEU A 74 -26.07 -1.60 -1.05
C LEU A 74 -26.48 -2.58 -2.16
N TYR A 75 -25.50 -3.14 -2.87
CA TYR A 75 -25.75 -4.19 -3.85
C TYR A 75 -26.17 -5.50 -3.18
N LEU A 76 -25.53 -5.89 -2.06
CA LEU A 76 -25.94 -7.05 -1.28
C LEU A 76 -27.35 -6.89 -0.70
N ASP A 77 -27.69 -5.74 -0.12
CA ASP A 77 -29.01 -5.49 0.47
C ASP A 77 -30.15 -5.61 -0.57
N LYS A 78 -29.89 -5.24 -1.83
CA LYS A 78 -30.83 -5.43 -2.93
C LYS A 78 -31.09 -6.90 -3.25
N LEU A 79 -30.10 -7.77 -3.03
CA LEU A 79 -30.22 -9.22 -3.26
C LEU A 79 -30.78 -9.93 -2.04
N ASN A 80 -30.30 -9.55 -0.85
CA ASN A 80 -30.70 -10.13 0.42
C ASN A 80 -30.62 -9.04 1.53
N PRO A 81 -31.76 -8.58 2.09
CA PRO A 81 -31.83 -7.45 3.02
C PRO A 81 -31.11 -7.62 4.36
N GLU A 82 -30.65 -8.82 4.72
CA GLU A 82 -30.11 -9.15 6.06
C GLU A 82 -28.64 -9.60 6.05
N THR A 83 -27.79 -9.04 5.19
CA THR A 83 -26.42 -9.57 5.08
C THR A 83 -25.50 -9.24 6.24
N GLY A 84 -25.69 -8.14 6.98
CA GLY A 84 -24.82 -7.77 8.11
C GLY A 84 -23.33 -7.53 7.77
N LYS A 85 -22.91 -7.75 6.52
CA LYS A 85 -21.50 -7.81 6.08
C LYS A 85 -20.79 -6.45 5.99
N TYR A 86 -21.50 -5.34 6.19
CA TYR A 86 -20.90 -4.01 6.06
C TYR A 86 -19.72 -3.83 7.02
N TRP A 87 -19.97 -4.07 8.30
CA TRP A 87 -18.98 -3.87 9.35
C TRP A 87 -17.85 -4.90 9.29
N GLU A 88 -18.18 -6.15 8.95
CA GLU A 88 -17.18 -7.19 8.70
C GLU A 88 -16.18 -6.74 7.63
N LEU A 89 -16.66 -6.30 6.46
CA LEU A 89 -15.80 -5.85 5.37
C LEU A 89 -15.01 -4.59 5.73
N LEU A 90 -15.66 -3.61 6.35
CA LEU A 90 -15.03 -2.33 6.70
C LEU A 90 -13.90 -2.53 7.73
N ILE A 91 -14.21 -3.18 8.85
CA ILE A 91 -13.27 -3.35 9.96
C ILE A 91 -12.12 -4.25 9.54
N SER A 92 -12.41 -5.36 8.83
CA SER A 92 -11.38 -6.27 8.34
C SER A 92 -10.35 -5.54 7.47
N ASN A 93 -10.81 -4.68 6.55
CA ASN A 93 -9.92 -3.92 5.69
C ASN A 93 -9.15 -2.82 6.45
N ILE A 94 -9.79 -2.14 7.42
CA ILE A 94 -9.11 -1.13 8.26
C ILE A 94 -7.99 -1.76 9.08
N LEU A 95 -8.23 -2.91 9.71
CA LEU A 95 -7.22 -3.60 10.51
C LEU A 95 -6.00 -4.00 9.67
N TRP A 96 -6.21 -4.42 8.42
CA TRP A 96 -5.12 -4.71 7.48
C TRP A 96 -4.36 -3.46 7.01
N LEU A 97 -4.93 -2.26 7.13
CA LEU A 97 -4.26 -1.02 6.75
C LEU A 97 -3.28 -0.52 7.83
N GLN A 98 -3.47 -0.87 9.11
CA GLN A 98 -2.69 -0.35 10.25
C GLN A 98 -2.16 -1.47 11.18
N PRO A 99 -1.29 -2.36 10.71
CA PRO A 99 -0.84 -3.52 11.50
C PRO A 99 0.09 -3.17 12.68
N GLN A 100 0.76 -2.02 12.62
CA GLN A 100 1.61 -1.49 13.70
C GLN A 100 0.87 -1.31 15.03
N VAL A 101 -0.44 -1.18 14.95
CA VAL A 101 -1.38 -1.01 16.06
C VAL A 101 -1.69 -2.35 16.76
N LEU A 102 -1.52 -3.46 16.06
CA LEU A 102 -1.91 -4.81 16.51
C LEU A 102 -0.83 -5.55 17.29
N PHE A 103 0.35 -4.94 17.45
CA PHE A 103 1.48 -5.51 18.21
C PHE A 103 1.91 -4.62 19.38
N PRO A 104 1.08 -4.44 20.42
CA PRO A 104 1.62 -4.09 21.72
C PRO A 104 2.61 -5.18 22.18
N ASP A 105 3.54 -4.82 23.06
CA ASP A 105 4.71 -5.64 23.44
C ASP A 105 4.32 -7.04 23.94
N GLU A 106 3.07 -7.22 24.38
CA GLU A 106 2.61 -8.45 24.98
C GLU A 106 2.04 -9.46 23.98
N CYS A 107 1.60 -9.05 22.78
CA CYS A 107 1.28 -9.98 21.68
C CYS A 107 2.51 -10.79 21.27
N LEU A 108 3.70 -10.21 21.44
CA LEU A 108 4.98 -10.82 21.10
C LEU A 108 5.44 -11.85 22.13
N THR A 109 4.86 -11.90 23.33
CA THR A 109 5.30 -12.85 24.37
C THR A 109 5.17 -14.31 23.95
N GLY A 110 4.20 -14.64 23.08
CA GLY A 110 4.07 -15.96 22.45
C GLY A 110 5.02 -16.22 21.27
N TYR A 111 5.54 -15.15 20.64
CA TYR A 111 6.49 -15.18 19.51
C TYR A 111 7.94 -14.92 19.92
N LEU A 112 8.18 -14.73 21.21
CA LEU A 112 9.48 -14.70 21.85
C LEU A 112 9.79 -16.05 22.54
N PRO A 113 9.86 -17.19 21.83
CA PRO A 113 10.42 -18.36 22.48
C PRO A 113 11.93 -18.17 22.57
N VAL A 114 12.38 -18.05 23.82
CA VAL A 114 13.78 -18.18 24.24
C VAL A 114 14.66 -16.95 23.99
N LEU A 115 14.31 -15.80 24.59
CA LEU A 115 15.34 -14.85 25.04
C LEU A 115 15.94 -15.23 26.41
N ASN A 116 15.92 -16.51 26.77
CA ASN A 116 16.49 -17.02 28.02
C ASN A 116 17.98 -17.43 27.90
N SER A 117 18.68 -17.04 26.84
CA SER A 117 20.10 -17.40 26.67
C SER A 117 20.91 -16.42 25.83
N SER A 118 20.70 -15.12 25.97
CA SER A 118 21.59 -14.10 25.42
C SER A 118 22.03 -13.13 26.52
N SER A 119 22.99 -13.58 27.31
CA SER A 119 23.81 -12.72 28.16
C SER A 119 24.79 -11.94 27.28
N GLY A 120 24.45 -10.73 26.84
CA GLY A 120 25.41 -9.88 26.13
C GLY A 120 24.87 -8.63 25.41
N GLU A 121 23.69 -8.71 24.80
CA GLU A 121 23.04 -7.56 24.12
C GLU A 121 21.84 -7.06 24.94
N ASP A 122 21.53 -5.76 24.83
CA ASP A 122 20.42 -5.14 25.56
C ASP A 122 19.10 -5.81 25.15
N HIS A 123 18.55 -6.62 26.03
CA HIS A 123 17.36 -7.45 25.78
C HIS A 123 16.16 -6.64 25.24
N ASN A 124 16.13 -5.34 25.51
CA ASN A 124 15.13 -4.41 24.99
C ASN A 124 15.32 -4.06 23.51
N GLU A 125 16.56 -3.98 23.03
CA GLU A 125 16.88 -3.68 21.62
C GLU A 125 16.44 -4.83 20.70
N ILE A 126 16.75 -6.07 21.09
CA ILE A 126 16.32 -7.29 20.37
C ILE A 126 14.79 -7.37 20.27
N LYS A 127 14.08 -7.07 21.36
CA LYS A 127 12.60 -7.02 21.36
C LYS A 127 12.07 -5.97 20.38
N THR A 128 12.65 -4.78 20.38
CA THR A 128 12.23 -3.68 19.51
C THR A 128 12.41 -4.04 18.04
N LEU A 129 13.60 -4.56 17.66
CA LEU A 129 13.87 -4.96 16.27
C LEU A 129 13.00 -6.12 15.80
N TYR A 130 12.73 -7.09 16.67
CA TYR A 130 11.85 -8.21 16.32
C TYR A 130 10.40 -7.76 16.14
N LYS A 131 9.91 -6.83 16.99
CA LYS A 131 8.59 -6.20 16.84
C LYS A 131 8.44 -5.53 15.49
N GLU A 132 9.46 -4.81 15.02
CA GLU A 132 9.46 -4.19 13.70
C GLU A 132 9.32 -5.22 12.58
N ILE A 133 9.99 -6.37 12.69
CA ILE A 133 9.86 -7.46 11.70
C ILE A 133 8.44 -8.00 11.63
N ILE A 134 7.82 -8.26 12.79
CA ILE A 134 6.45 -8.78 12.87
C ILE A 134 5.43 -7.76 12.31
N ALA A 135 5.61 -6.47 12.65
CA ALA A 135 4.80 -5.39 12.07
C ALA A 135 4.97 -5.31 10.54
N GLU A 136 6.21 -5.50 10.05
CA GLU A 136 6.48 -5.52 8.61
C GLU A 136 5.77 -6.69 7.92
N LEU A 137 5.79 -7.92 8.47
CA LEU A 137 5.06 -9.07 7.89
C LEU A 137 3.59 -8.76 7.65
N LEU A 138 2.88 -8.23 8.66
CA LEU A 138 1.48 -7.86 8.50
C LEU A 138 1.30 -6.71 7.49
N SER A 139 2.23 -5.75 7.42
CA SER A 139 2.18 -4.67 6.42
C SER A 139 2.26 -5.20 4.98
N LEU A 140 2.91 -6.36 4.81
CA LEU A 140 2.98 -7.15 3.57
C LEU A 140 1.81 -8.11 3.39
N LYS A 141 0.77 -7.98 4.20
CA LYS A 141 -0.44 -8.80 4.15
C LYS A 141 -0.20 -10.27 4.53
N ILE A 142 0.89 -10.57 5.21
CA ILE A 142 1.28 -11.92 5.63
C ILE A 142 0.71 -12.16 7.02
N SER A 143 -0.08 -13.22 7.21
CA SER A 143 -0.52 -13.64 8.55
C SER A 143 0.64 -14.20 9.36
N ILE A 144 0.60 -13.99 10.68
CA ILE A 144 1.56 -14.56 11.62
C ILE A 144 1.00 -15.76 12.38
N ALA A 145 -0.11 -16.36 11.91
CA ALA A 145 -0.74 -17.51 12.55
C ALA A 145 0.14 -18.78 12.59
N ASP A 146 1.11 -18.91 11.67
CA ASP A 146 2.08 -20.01 11.67
C ASP A 146 3.21 -19.76 12.68
N ASN A 147 2.86 -19.83 13.96
CA ASN A 147 3.79 -19.59 15.06
C ASN A 147 4.96 -20.58 15.01
N SER A 148 4.70 -21.84 14.70
CA SER A 148 5.72 -22.88 14.62
C SER A 148 6.84 -22.51 13.64
N ARG A 149 6.47 -22.04 12.45
CA ARG A 149 7.44 -21.66 11.42
C ARG A 149 8.22 -20.40 11.78
N ILE A 150 7.53 -19.39 12.32
CA ILE A 150 8.16 -18.15 12.82
C ILE A 150 9.23 -18.48 13.87
N ILE A 151 8.89 -19.36 14.81
CA ILE A 151 9.76 -19.78 15.92
C ILE A 151 10.98 -20.55 15.41
N GLU A 152 10.77 -21.46 14.47
CA GLU A 152 11.86 -22.25 13.86
C GLU A 152 12.89 -21.33 13.19
N ILE A 153 12.44 -20.42 12.32
CA ILE A 153 13.30 -19.50 11.59
C ILE A 153 13.98 -18.52 12.55
N SER A 154 13.24 -17.96 13.50
CA SER A 154 13.80 -16.99 14.46
C SER A 154 14.90 -17.60 15.32
N ASN A 155 14.74 -18.85 15.78
CA ASN A 155 15.77 -19.56 16.55
C ASN A 155 17.08 -19.78 15.78
N LYS A 156 17.03 -19.89 14.45
CA LYS A 156 18.22 -20.05 13.61
C LYS A 156 19.13 -18.80 13.65
N TYR A 157 18.52 -17.62 13.71
CA TYR A 157 19.23 -16.33 13.66
C TYR A 157 19.51 -15.74 15.04
N LEU A 158 18.57 -15.83 15.98
CA LEU A 158 18.73 -15.27 17.33
C LEU A 158 19.86 -15.94 18.14
N ARG A 159 20.36 -17.10 17.68
CA ARG A 159 21.52 -17.79 18.25
C ARG A 159 22.86 -17.36 17.64
N SER A 160 22.86 -16.59 16.55
CA SER A 160 24.11 -16.08 15.94
C SER A 160 24.58 -14.81 16.66
N SER A 161 25.89 -14.56 16.62
CA SER A 161 26.49 -13.30 17.09
C SER A 161 27.48 -12.80 16.04
N PRO A 162 27.24 -11.65 15.39
CA PRO A 162 26.06 -10.78 15.52
C PRO A 162 24.78 -11.42 14.95
N ILE A 163 23.62 -10.86 15.32
CA ILE A 163 22.33 -11.26 14.74
C ILE A 163 22.16 -10.58 13.37
N GLU A 164 22.01 -11.37 12.31
CA GLU A 164 21.74 -10.88 10.95
C GLU A 164 20.25 -10.55 10.76
N TRP A 165 19.81 -9.43 11.35
CA TRP A 165 18.39 -9.02 11.37
C TRP A 165 17.74 -8.89 10.00
N ASN A 166 18.50 -8.40 9.02
CA ASN A 166 17.99 -8.23 7.66
C ASN A 166 17.73 -9.58 6.98
N ASP A 167 18.59 -10.58 7.20
CA ASP A 167 18.39 -11.92 6.65
C ASP A 167 17.28 -12.69 7.37
N LEU A 168 17.17 -12.56 8.71
CA LEU A 168 16.04 -13.10 9.47
C LEU A 168 14.70 -12.58 8.90
N ARG A 169 14.60 -11.26 8.72
CA ARG A 169 13.40 -10.61 8.17
C ARG A 169 13.04 -11.20 6.80
N GLU A 170 13.99 -11.26 5.89
CA GLU A 170 13.72 -11.72 4.53
C GLU A 170 13.43 -13.23 4.45
N GLU A 171 14.02 -14.05 5.31
CA GLU A 171 13.69 -15.49 5.39
C GLU A 171 12.28 -15.72 5.93
N LEU A 172 11.83 -14.93 6.93
CA LEU A 172 10.45 -14.98 7.42
C LEU A 172 9.46 -14.57 6.33
N ILE A 173 9.73 -13.47 5.61
CA ILE A 173 8.88 -13.00 4.50
C ILE A 173 8.78 -14.08 3.42
N GLU A 174 9.90 -14.65 2.97
CA GLU A 174 9.91 -15.69 1.94
C GLU A 174 9.15 -16.96 2.39
N ALA A 175 9.31 -17.38 3.64
CA ALA A 175 8.70 -18.60 4.15
C ALA A 175 7.18 -18.50 4.37
N LEU A 176 6.69 -17.31 4.72
CA LEU A 176 5.29 -17.09 5.08
C LEU A 176 4.46 -16.47 3.94
N SER A 177 5.10 -15.98 2.88
CA SER A 177 4.42 -15.43 1.71
C SER A 177 3.64 -16.50 0.94
N GLY A 178 2.48 -16.12 0.41
CA GLY A 178 1.66 -17.00 -0.43
C GLY A 178 2.33 -17.28 -1.78
N PRO A 179 2.25 -18.52 -2.31
CA PRO A 179 2.92 -18.89 -3.56
C PRO A 179 2.23 -18.34 -4.83
N GLU A 180 1.07 -17.70 -4.67
CA GLU A 180 0.16 -17.31 -5.74
C GLU A 180 -0.69 -16.11 -5.33
N ILE A 181 -1.28 -15.46 -6.33
CA ILE A 181 -2.36 -14.49 -6.12
C ILE A 181 -3.66 -15.16 -6.57
N ALA A 182 -4.63 -15.20 -5.66
CA ALA A 182 -5.88 -15.89 -5.88
C ALA A 182 -6.97 -14.90 -6.33
N VAL A 183 -7.78 -15.31 -7.30
CA VAL A 183 -8.92 -14.56 -7.82
C VAL A 183 -10.15 -15.42 -7.67
N PHE A 184 -11.14 -14.93 -6.94
CA PHE A 184 -12.36 -15.66 -6.64
C PHE A 184 -13.52 -15.11 -7.46
N PHE A 185 -14.29 -16.02 -8.07
CA PHE A 185 -15.47 -15.70 -8.87
C PHE A 185 -16.66 -16.55 -8.45
N HIS A 186 -17.87 -16.04 -8.67
CA HIS A 186 -19.00 -16.95 -8.87
C HIS A 186 -18.78 -17.75 -10.18
N PRO A 187 -18.94 -19.09 -10.18
CA PRO A 187 -18.60 -19.94 -11.32
C PRO A 187 -19.31 -19.53 -12.62
N ASP A 188 -20.61 -19.27 -12.56
CA ASP A 188 -21.39 -18.92 -13.75
C ASP A 188 -20.92 -17.59 -14.36
N TYR A 189 -20.59 -16.61 -13.52
CA TYR A 189 -20.12 -15.32 -14.00
C TYR A 189 -18.74 -15.39 -14.63
N PHE A 190 -17.85 -16.23 -14.11
CA PHE A 190 -16.57 -16.46 -14.78
C PHE A 190 -16.78 -16.99 -16.20
N GLU A 191 -17.60 -18.03 -16.38
CA GLU A 191 -17.92 -18.57 -17.70
C GLU A 191 -18.51 -17.50 -18.62
N HIS A 192 -19.34 -16.60 -18.10
CA HIS A 192 -19.89 -15.49 -18.87
C HIS A 192 -18.81 -14.50 -19.35
N ILE A 193 -17.92 -14.03 -18.46
CA ILE A 193 -16.91 -13.02 -18.84
C ILE A 193 -15.85 -13.58 -19.81
N ILE A 194 -15.61 -14.90 -19.78
CA ILE A 194 -14.67 -15.53 -20.72
C ILE A 194 -15.33 -16.05 -21.98
N LYS A 195 -16.67 -16.12 -22.10
CA LYS A 195 -17.37 -16.76 -23.22
C LYS A 195 -16.92 -16.29 -24.61
N ALA A 196 -16.58 -15.01 -24.75
CA ALA A 196 -16.09 -14.41 -25.99
C ALA A 196 -14.57 -14.60 -26.22
N ARG A 197 -13.87 -15.25 -25.29
CA ARG A 197 -12.41 -15.36 -25.24
C ARG A 197 -11.99 -16.83 -25.02
N GLY A 198 -10.84 -17.22 -25.55
CA GLY A 198 -10.23 -18.50 -25.19
C GLY A 198 -9.80 -18.50 -23.71
N ARG A 199 -9.69 -19.69 -23.11
CA ARG A 199 -9.16 -19.84 -21.73
C ARG A 199 -7.63 -19.72 -21.65
N GLU A 200 -6.95 -19.72 -22.78
CA GLU A 200 -5.49 -19.63 -22.85
C GLU A 200 -5.04 -18.17 -22.68
N ASN A 201 -3.94 -17.98 -21.94
CA ASN A 201 -3.24 -16.72 -21.79
C ASN A 201 -4.11 -15.52 -21.35
N LEU A 202 -5.18 -15.76 -20.59
CA LEU A 202 -6.14 -14.75 -20.11
C LEU A 202 -5.46 -13.52 -19.49
N PHE A 203 -4.34 -13.72 -18.79
CA PHE A 203 -3.64 -12.68 -18.05
C PHE A 203 -2.30 -12.27 -18.66
N GLU A 204 -1.87 -12.86 -19.78
CA GLU A 204 -0.51 -12.66 -20.31
C GLU A 204 -0.25 -11.18 -20.64
N LEU A 205 -1.12 -10.58 -21.47
CA LEU A 205 -1.03 -9.15 -21.82
C LEU A 205 -1.08 -8.23 -20.60
N MET A 206 -1.94 -8.57 -19.62
CA MET A 206 -2.06 -7.80 -18.38
C MET A 206 -0.77 -7.89 -17.54
N ARG A 207 -0.21 -9.09 -17.41
CA ARG A 207 1.05 -9.33 -16.68
C ARG A 207 2.21 -8.58 -17.32
N ASP A 208 2.33 -8.65 -18.64
CA ASP A 208 3.38 -7.96 -19.37
C ASP A 208 3.25 -6.45 -19.20
N GLY A 209 2.04 -5.91 -19.39
CA GLY A 209 1.75 -4.49 -19.17
C GLY A 209 2.12 -4.03 -17.76
N LEU A 210 1.72 -4.79 -16.74
CA LEU A 210 2.08 -4.51 -15.35
C LEU A 210 3.58 -4.63 -15.10
N PHE A 211 4.28 -5.60 -15.70
CA PHE A 211 5.74 -5.69 -15.58
C PHE A 211 6.45 -4.49 -16.22
N TYR A 212 5.99 -4.02 -17.38
CA TYR A 212 6.53 -2.80 -18.01
C TYR A 212 6.30 -1.55 -17.16
N GLU A 213 5.16 -1.48 -16.48
CA GLU A 213 4.78 -0.38 -15.60
C GLU A 213 5.54 -0.43 -14.26
N THR A 214 5.40 -1.52 -13.50
CA THR A 214 5.86 -1.62 -12.11
C THR A 214 7.22 -2.28 -11.97
N GLY A 215 7.62 -3.13 -12.92
CA GLY A 215 8.82 -3.98 -12.83
C GLY A 215 8.66 -5.21 -11.94
N ILE A 216 7.48 -5.45 -11.37
CA ILE A 216 7.22 -6.59 -10.48
C ILE A 216 6.88 -7.81 -11.32
N LYS A 217 7.56 -8.94 -11.07
CA LYS A 217 7.16 -10.23 -11.62
C LYS A 217 6.24 -10.92 -10.62
N TYR A 218 4.94 -10.84 -10.87
CA TYR A 218 3.94 -11.41 -9.98
C TYR A 218 3.98 -12.95 -9.98
N PRO A 219 3.72 -13.60 -8.83
CA PRO A 219 3.52 -15.05 -8.77
C PRO A 219 2.33 -15.48 -9.64
N PRO A 220 2.14 -16.79 -9.90
CA PRO A 220 1.02 -17.30 -10.68
C PRO A 220 -0.34 -16.80 -10.17
N PHE A 221 -1.27 -16.54 -11.11
CA PHE A 221 -2.63 -16.15 -10.78
C PHE A 221 -3.47 -17.42 -10.82
N ARG A 222 -4.14 -17.73 -9.71
CA ARG A 222 -5.01 -18.90 -9.61
C ARG A 222 -6.46 -18.47 -9.47
N LEU A 223 -7.32 -19.16 -10.21
CA LEU A 223 -8.75 -18.94 -10.21
C LEU A 223 -9.42 -19.89 -9.22
N TYR A 224 -10.29 -19.35 -8.40
CA TYR A 224 -11.10 -20.06 -7.44
C TYR A 224 -12.58 -19.73 -7.67
N PHE A 225 -13.45 -20.69 -7.39
CA PHE A 225 -14.89 -20.54 -7.61
C PHE A 225 -15.63 -20.67 -6.29
N ASP A 226 -16.33 -19.60 -5.92
CA ASP A 226 -17.10 -19.50 -4.70
C ASP A 226 -18.58 -19.27 -5.03
N LYS A 227 -19.41 -20.27 -4.74
CA LYS A 227 -20.86 -20.22 -4.97
C LYS A 227 -21.59 -19.37 -3.94
N GLN A 228 -20.93 -18.97 -2.86
CA GLN A 228 -21.51 -18.06 -1.87
C GLN A 228 -21.43 -16.61 -2.33
N LEU A 229 -20.61 -16.31 -3.35
CA LEU A 229 -20.57 -14.98 -3.95
C LEU A 229 -21.88 -14.71 -4.71
N PRO A 230 -22.35 -13.44 -4.69
CA PRO A 230 -23.35 -13.01 -5.64
C PRO A 230 -22.91 -13.26 -7.09
N LEU A 231 -23.90 -13.49 -7.97
CA LEU A 231 -23.66 -13.93 -9.35
C LEU A 231 -22.58 -13.09 -10.05
N ASN A 232 -22.71 -11.77 -10.12
CA ASN A 232 -21.73 -10.91 -10.81
C ASN A 232 -20.65 -10.34 -9.88
N ALA A 233 -20.25 -11.04 -8.81
CA ALA A 233 -19.21 -10.59 -7.90
C ALA A 233 -17.90 -11.38 -8.05
N PHE A 234 -16.78 -10.71 -7.76
CA PHE A 234 -15.45 -11.31 -7.67
C PHE A 234 -14.58 -10.56 -6.66
N TYR A 235 -13.56 -11.21 -6.10
CA TYR A 235 -12.60 -10.58 -5.20
C TYR A 235 -11.20 -11.15 -5.39
N PHE A 236 -10.22 -10.46 -4.80
CA PHE A 236 -8.81 -10.81 -4.91
C PHE A 236 -8.24 -11.16 -3.55
N LYS A 237 -7.27 -12.07 -3.55
CA LYS A 237 -6.50 -12.41 -2.35
C LYS A 237 -5.01 -12.43 -2.66
N ILE A 238 -4.25 -11.75 -1.81
CA ILE A 238 -2.78 -11.71 -1.83
C ILE A 238 -2.28 -12.01 -0.42
N ASN A 239 -1.42 -13.01 -0.28
CA ASN A 239 -1.04 -13.56 1.02
C ASN A 239 -2.31 -13.89 1.85
N SER A 240 -2.49 -13.26 3.00
CA SER A 240 -3.65 -13.44 3.88
C SER A 240 -4.72 -12.34 3.73
N PHE A 241 -4.46 -11.30 2.94
CA PHE A 241 -5.40 -10.20 2.74
C PHE A 241 -6.42 -10.51 1.63
N THR A 242 -7.69 -10.28 1.93
CA THR A 242 -8.82 -10.41 1.02
C THR A 242 -9.39 -9.03 0.71
N SER A 243 -9.50 -8.69 -0.57
CA SER A 243 -10.11 -7.43 -1.00
C SER A 243 -11.61 -7.40 -0.75
N ILE A 244 -12.19 -6.20 -0.70
CA ILE A 244 -13.64 -6.04 -0.86
C ILE A 244 -14.06 -6.65 -2.21
N PRO A 245 -15.15 -7.42 -2.27
CA PRO A 245 -15.63 -7.92 -3.54
C PRO A 245 -16.10 -6.79 -4.46
N CYS A 246 -15.70 -6.87 -5.71
CA CYS A 246 -16.10 -5.98 -6.78
C CYS A 246 -17.40 -6.50 -7.40
N VAL A 247 -18.33 -5.58 -7.68
CA VAL A 247 -19.48 -5.86 -8.55
C VAL A 247 -19.04 -5.70 -10.00
N GLY A 248 -19.04 -6.80 -10.73
CA GLY A 248 -18.72 -6.86 -12.15
C GLY A 248 -19.87 -6.46 -13.07
N LEU A 249 -19.53 -6.20 -14.34
CA LEU A 249 -20.51 -5.82 -15.37
C LEU A 249 -21.26 -7.05 -15.88
N LEU A 250 -22.57 -6.91 -16.07
CA LEU A 250 -23.39 -7.92 -16.74
C LEU A 250 -23.06 -8.01 -18.25
N GLU A 251 -23.52 -9.07 -18.91
CA GLU A 251 -23.25 -9.33 -20.35
C GLU A 251 -23.76 -8.19 -21.27
N ASN A 252 -24.83 -7.51 -20.86
CA ASN A 252 -25.41 -6.38 -21.57
C ASN A 252 -24.87 -5.02 -21.11
N GLU A 253 -23.83 -4.99 -20.27
CA GLU A 253 -23.24 -3.75 -19.73
C GLU A 253 -21.83 -3.50 -20.25
N VAL A 254 -21.50 -2.23 -20.46
CA VAL A 254 -20.17 -1.77 -20.90
C VAL A 254 -19.79 -0.54 -20.09
N LEU A 255 -18.55 -0.50 -19.61
CA LEU A 255 -17.98 0.68 -18.96
C LEU A 255 -17.53 1.69 -20.01
N VAL A 256 -17.84 2.97 -19.81
CA VAL A 256 -17.30 4.11 -20.54
C VAL A 256 -16.59 5.02 -19.55
N ASN A 257 -15.33 5.36 -19.83
CA ASN A 257 -14.50 6.21 -18.96
C ASN A 257 -14.80 7.71 -19.13
N ASP A 258 -16.08 8.08 -19.01
CA ASP A 258 -16.56 9.45 -18.95
C ASP A 258 -17.87 9.52 -18.13
N THR A 259 -18.24 10.71 -17.71
CA THR A 259 -19.41 11.04 -16.92
C THR A 259 -20.74 10.89 -17.68
N PRO A 260 -21.84 10.62 -16.98
CA PRO A 260 -23.16 10.50 -17.62
C PRO A 260 -23.59 11.80 -18.33
N ASP A 261 -23.23 12.96 -17.78
CA ASP A 261 -23.56 14.26 -18.35
C ASP A 261 -22.99 14.41 -19.77
N ARG A 262 -21.73 14.01 -19.97
CA ARG A 262 -21.08 14.07 -21.29
C ARG A 262 -21.66 13.08 -22.29
N LEU A 263 -22.07 11.90 -21.83
CA LEU A 263 -22.72 10.90 -22.67
C LEU A 263 -24.14 11.33 -23.08
N SER A 264 -24.85 12.03 -22.19
CA SER A 264 -26.20 12.54 -22.48
C SER A 264 -26.22 13.55 -23.63
N LEU A 265 -25.15 14.33 -23.82
CA LEU A 265 -24.99 15.30 -24.91
C LEU A 265 -25.00 14.64 -26.31
N ILE A 266 -24.65 13.35 -26.39
CA ILE A 266 -24.66 12.57 -27.63
C ILE A 266 -25.81 11.54 -27.67
N GLY A 267 -26.78 11.67 -26.75
CA GLY A 267 -27.96 10.81 -26.69
C GLY A 267 -27.69 9.40 -26.15
N ILE A 268 -26.57 9.17 -25.45
CA ILE A 268 -26.29 7.89 -24.80
C ILE A 268 -26.70 7.98 -23.32
N ALA A 269 -27.68 7.18 -22.93
CA ALA A 269 -28.07 7.01 -21.54
C ALA A 269 -27.18 5.97 -20.83
N GLY A 270 -26.89 6.20 -19.56
CA GLY A 270 -26.13 5.27 -18.73
C GLY A 270 -26.21 5.62 -17.25
N ARG A 271 -25.80 4.67 -16.40
CA ARG A 271 -25.76 4.84 -14.94
C ARG A 271 -24.37 5.31 -14.49
N ALA A 272 -24.34 6.23 -13.54
CA ALA A 272 -23.09 6.66 -12.91
C ALA A 272 -22.40 5.47 -12.22
N ALA A 273 -21.08 5.42 -12.33
CA ALA A 273 -20.24 4.42 -11.70
C ALA A 273 -18.86 5.01 -11.36
N ILE A 274 -18.04 4.22 -10.67
CA ILE A 274 -16.63 4.54 -10.39
C ILE A 274 -15.74 3.58 -11.15
N ASN A 275 -14.70 4.10 -11.80
CA ASN A 275 -13.78 3.29 -12.56
C ASN A 275 -12.86 2.54 -11.59
N PRO A 276 -12.82 1.20 -11.61
CA PRO A 276 -12.06 0.41 -10.63
C PRO A 276 -10.53 0.58 -10.76
N ALA A 277 -10.03 1.13 -11.88
CA ALA A 277 -8.61 1.34 -12.09
C ALA A 277 -8.04 2.61 -11.45
N ASN A 278 -8.85 3.66 -11.30
CA ASN A 278 -8.36 4.99 -10.92
C ASN A 278 -9.29 5.76 -9.97
N GLY A 279 -10.49 5.24 -9.66
CA GLY A 279 -11.45 5.94 -8.81
C GLY A 279 -12.21 7.08 -9.48
N ASN A 280 -12.00 7.31 -10.78
CA ASN A 280 -12.67 8.41 -11.49
C ASN A 280 -14.16 8.10 -11.72
N LYS A 281 -14.97 9.15 -11.76
CA LYS A 281 -16.37 9.06 -12.18
C LYS A 281 -16.44 8.58 -13.62
N CYS A 282 -17.28 7.60 -13.87
CA CYS A 282 -17.48 6.96 -15.16
C CYS A 282 -18.95 6.58 -15.34
N THR A 283 -19.27 5.92 -16.45
CA THR A 283 -20.64 5.55 -16.79
C THR A 283 -20.70 4.11 -17.26
N ILE A 284 -21.73 3.39 -16.84
CA ILE A 284 -22.05 2.07 -17.38
C ILE A 284 -23.26 2.22 -18.29
N ILE A 285 -23.10 1.77 -19.54
CA ILE A 285 -24.10 1.85 -20.61
C ILE A 285 -24.52 0.45 -21.05
N GLU A 286 -25.62 0.35 -21.78
CA GLU A 286 -25.98 -0.88 -22.47
C GLU A 286 -24.97 -1.21 -23.59
N SER A 287 -24.65 -2.49 -23.75
CA SER A 287 -23.68 -2.97 -24.74
C SER A 287 -24.07 -2.65 -26.19
N LEU A 288 -25.37 -2.47 -26.46
CA LEU A 288 -25.91 -1.97 -27.73
C LEU A 288 -25.34 -0.60 -28.11
N ASN A 289 -25.10 0.26 -27.12
CA ASN A 289 -24.59 1.62 -27.32
C ASN A 289 -23.06 1.69 -27.42
N LYS A 290 -22.34 0.56 -27.25
CA LYS A 290 -20.87 0.50 -27.29
C LYS A 290 -20.29 1.11 -28.56
N LYS A 291 -20.76 0.68 -29.74
CA LYS A 291 -20.25 1.20 -31.02
C LYS A 291 -20.51 2.69 -31.19
N SER A 292 -21.65 3.18 -30.68
CA SER A 292 -21.96 4.61 -30.71
C SER A 292 -20.97 5.41 -29.85
N ALA A 293 -20.67 4.93 -28.65
CA ALA A 293 -19.69 5.55 -27.75
C ALA A 293 -18.26 5.53 -28.36
N GLU A 294 -17.85 4.40 -28.95
CA GLU A 294 -16.54 4.26 -29.61
C GLU A 294 -16.41 5.17 -30.84
N ASN A 295 -17.46 5.32 -31.64
CA ASN A 295 -17.50 6.26 -32.76
C ASN A 295 -17.37 7.72 -32.29
N ALA A 296 -17.89 8.03 -31.10
CA ALA A 296 -17.70 9.31 -30.42
C ALA A 296 -16.32 9.44 -29.72
N ARG A 297 -15.40 8.48 -29.96
CA ARG A 297 -14.03 8.40 -29.42
C ARG A 297 -13.94 8.17 -27.91
N PHE A 298 -15.01 7.68 -27.29
CA PHE A 298 -14.92 7.22 -25.91
C PHE A 298 -14.27 5.86 -25.82
N THR A 299 -13.43 5.66 -24.80
CA THR A 299 -12.87 4.35 -24.49
C THR A 299 -13.90 3.52 -23.74
N THR A 300 -14.08 2.26 -24.17
CA THR A 300 -15.05 1.35 -23.58
C THR A 300 -14.41 0.04 -23.12
N TRP A 301 -14.95 -0.57 -22.08
CA TRP A 301 -14.51 -1.88 -21.57
C TRP A 301 -15.72 -2.81 -21.37
N ASP A 302 -15.59 -4.04 -21.87
CA ASP A 302 -16.52 -5.14 -21.61
C ASP A 302 -16.33 -5.71 -20.20
N SER A 303 -17.15 -6.70 -19.81
CA SER A 303 -17.07 -7.32 -18.47
C SER A 303 -15.69 -7.89 -18.13
N PHE A 304 -15.01 -8.50 -19.10
CA PHE A 304 -13.65 -9.00 -18.90
C PHE A 304 -12.64 -7.86 -18.75
N GLY A 305 -12.71 -6.83 -19.61
CA GLY A 305 -11.88 -5.64 -19.53
C GLY A 305 -12.06 -4.89 -18.21
N TYR A 306 -13.29 -4.79 -17.71
CA TYR A 306 -13.60 -4.22 -16.40
C TYR A 306 -12.93 -5.01 -15.27
N PHE A 307 -13.01 -6.34 -15.31
CA PHE A 307 -12.30 -7.20 -14.38
C PHE A 307 -10.78 -6.99 -14.44
N ILE A 308 -10.19 -6.91 -15.64
CA ILE A 308 -8.74 -6.67 -15.83
C ILE A 308 -8.33 -5.30 -15.27
N LEU A 309 -9.16 -4.27 -15.43
CA LEU A 309 -8.93 -2.95 -14.84
C LEU A 309 -8.87 -3.02 -13.30
N GLY A 310 -9.86 -3.68 -12.68
CA GLY A 310 -9.92 -3.85 -11.22
C GLY A 310 -8.75 -4.70 -10.70
N PHE A 311 -8.41 -5.79 -11.38
CA PHE A 311 -7.30 -6.64 -10.95
C PHE A 311 -5.95 -5.94 -11.08
N SER A 312 -5.75 -5.18 -12.17
CA SER A 312 -4.55 -4.37 -12.34
C SER A 312 -4.43 -3.30 -11.24
N SER A 313 -5.54 -2.67 -10.88
CA SER A 313 -5.60 -1.71 -9.76
C SER A 313 -5.17 -2.35 -8.43
N PHE A 314 -5.73 -3.51 -8.12
CA PHE A 314 -5.37 -4.30 -6.93
C PHE A 314 -3.87 -4.64 -6.90
N LEU A 315 -3.31 -5.06 -8.04
CA LEU A 315 -1.89 -5.41 -8.16
C LEU A 315 -0.95 -4.19 -8.09
N ARG A 316 -1.38 -3.01 -8.52
CA ARG A 316 -0.62 -1.76 -8.27
C ARG A 316 -0.62 -1.38 -6.81
N LYS A 317 -1.77 -1.56 -6.14
CA LYS A 317 -1.95 -1.17 -4.74
C LYS A 317 -1.22 -2.09 -3.77
N TYR A 318 -1.25 -3.41 -4.00
CA TYR A 318 -0.72 -4.40 -3.06
C TYR A 318 0.44 -5.23 -3.59
N GLY A 319 0.80 -5.10 -4.88
CA GLY A 319 1.84 -5.92 -5.50
C GLY A 319 3.24 -5.80 -4.91
N TYR A 320 3.51 -4.72 -4.17
CA TYR A 320 4.76 -4.55 -3.44
C TYR A 320 5.02 -5.70 -2.46
N SER A 321 3.98 -6.35 -1.93
CA SER A 321 4.14 -7.50 -1.03
C SER A 321 4.66 -8.77 -1.70
N CYS A 322 4.66 -8.84 -3.04
CA CYS A 322 5.28 -9.92 -3.80
C CYS A 322 6.79 -9.74 -4.00
N VAL A 323 7.38 -8.62 -3.56
CA VAL A 323 8.82 -8.37 -3.69
C VAL A 323 9.54 -9.06 -2.52
N ASP A 324 10.00 -10.30 -2.77
CA ASP A 324 10.70 -11.14 -1.81
C ASP A 324 12.15 -11.47 -2.22
N LYS A 325 12.89 -12.11 -1.31
CA LYS A 325 14.29 -12.51 -1.53
C LYS A 325 14.41 -13.46 -2.72
N LYS A 326 13.51 -14.43 -2.86
CA LYS A 326 13.50 -15.42 -3.94
C LYS A 326 13.43 -14.77 -5.32
N LEU A 327 12.50 -13.83 -5.52
CA LEU A 327 12.32 -13.10 -6.76
C LEU A 327 13.57 -12.29 -7.13
N ILE A 328 14.15 -11.57 -6.17
CA ILE A 328 15.32 -10.73 -6.42
C ILE A 328 16.56 -11.59 -6.70
N VAL A 329 16.75 -12.72 -6.01
CA VAL A 329 17.82 -13.67 -6.31
C VAL A 329 17.70 -14.21 -7.73
N GLN A 330 16.50 -14.54 -8.19
CA GLN A 330 16.27 -14.96 -9.58
C GLN A 330 16.61 -13.84 -10.58
N ASN A 331 16.17 -12.62 -10.31
CA ASN A 331 16.49 -11.47 -11.17
C ASN A 331 17.99 -11.16 -11.18
N LEU A 332 18.69 -11.30 -10.05
CA LEU A 332 20.14 -11.14 -9.96
C LEU A 332 20.88 -12.17 -10.80
N LYS A 333 20.43 -13.43 -10.82
CA LYS A 333 21.01 -14.47 -11.71
C LYS A 333 20.97 -14.04 -13.17
N THR A 334 19.82 -13.54 -13.65
CA THR A 334 19.69 -13.02 -15.02
C THR A 334 20.55 -11.78 -15.24
N LEU A 335 20.54 -10.84 -14.29
CA LEU A 335 21.28 -9.59 -14.37
C LEU A 335 22.79 -9.81 -14.44
N LYS A 336 23.33 -10.77 -13.68
CA LYS A 336 24.76 -11.12 -13.69
C LYS A 336 25.29 -11.57 -15.05
N LEU A 337 24.42 -12.08 -15.93
CA LEU A 337 24.81 -12.44 -17.30
C LEU A 337 25.21 -11.21 -18.13
N THR A 338 24.65 -10.04 -17.82
CA THR A 338 24.90 -8.78 -18.56
C THR A 338 25.71 -7.77 -17.75
N PHE A 339 25.49 -7.71 -16.43
CA PHE A 339 26.10 -6.75 -15.50
C PHE A 339 26.71 -7.47 -14.27
N PRO A 340 27.71 -8.34 -14.47
CA PRO A 340 28.25 -9.21 -13.41
C PRO A 340 28.76 -8.43 -12.20
N LYS A 341 29.47 -7.32 -12.42
CA LYS A 341 30.04 -6.47 -11.36
C LYS A 341 29.01 -5.95 -10.37
N VAL A 342 27.80 -5.59 -10.83
CA VAL A 342 26.73 -5.11 -9.92
C VAL A 342 26.32 -6.24 -8.98
N GLY A 343 26.07 -7.43 -9.51
CA GLY A 343 25.71 -8.60 -8.70
C GLY A 343 26.83 -9.02 -7.74
N GLU A 344 28.08 -8.97 -8.18
CA GLU A 344 29.26 -9.24 -7.33
C GLU A 344 29.39 -8.23 -6.19
N CYS A 345 29.14 -6.94 -6.43
CA CYS A 345 29.14 -5.91 -5.40
C CYS A 345 28.04 -6.14 -4.36
N ILE A 346 26.83 -6.48 -4.78
CA ILE A 346 25.72 -6.78 -3.86
C ILE A 346 26.09 -7.94 -2.91
N GLU A 347 26.74 -8.99 -3.43
CA GLU A 347 27.19 -10.12 -2.61
C GLU A 347 28.38 -9.75 -1.72
N LYS A 348 29.39 -9.09 -2.30
CA LYS A 348 30.61 -8.68 -1.58
C LYS A 348 30.32 -7.77 -0.38
N PHE A 349 29.32 -6.89 -0.50
CA PHE A 349 28.95 -5.94 0.55
C PHE A 349 27.76 -6.40 1.41
N ASN A 350 27.31 -7.64 1.25
CA ASN A 350 26.14 -8.20 1.95
C ASN A 350 24.87 -7.32 1.84
N LEU A 351 24.61 -6.78 0.64
CA LEU A 351 23.51 -5.82 0.41
C LEU A 351 22.22 -6.50 -0.07
N LEU A 352 22.15 -7.83 -0.14
CA LEU A 352 20.99 -8.52 -0.74
C LEU A 352 19.69 -8.20 0.02
N ALA A 353 19.64 -8.44 1.32
CA ALA A 353 18.43 -8.24 2.11
C ALA A 353 18.00 -6.75 2.10
N VAL A 354 18.96 -5.84 2.23
CA VAL A 354 18.74 -4.40 2.12
C VAL A 354 18.20 -4.01 0.74
N SER A 355 18.72 -4.61 -0.33
CA SER A 355 18.27 -4.36 -1.71
C SER A 355 16.84 -4.84 -1.91
N VAL A 356 16.48 -6.01 -1.38
CA VAL A 356 15.11 -6.53 -1.46
C VAL A 356 14.14 -5.58 -0.78
N LYS A 357 14.43 -5.17 0.47
CA LYS A 357 13.60 -4.22 1.21
C LYS A 357 13.53 -2.85 0.52
N THR A 358 14.64 -2.35 -0.04
CA THR A 358 14.68 -1.10 -0.82
C THR A 358 13.75 -1.18 -2.03
N LEU A 359 13.83 -2.25 -2.83
CA LEU A 359 12.97 -2.46 -4.00
C LEU A 359 11.49 -2.57 -3.60
N ARG A 360 11.20 -3.24 -2.49
CA ARG A 360 9.85 -3.36 -1.93
C ARG A 360 9.27 -2.00 -1.53
N LEU A 361 10.05 -1.17 -0.84
CA LEU A 361 9.64 0.19 -0.44
C LEU A 361 9.45 1.12 -1.64
N LEU A 362 10.33 1.04 -2.66
CA LEU A 362 10.14 1.76 -3.92
C LEU A 362 8.84 1.35 -4.62
N ALA A 363 8.59 0.03 -4.72
CA ALA A 363 7.37 -0.50 -5.32
C ALA A 363 6.12 -0.10 -4.53
N LYS A 364 6.20 -0.04 -3.19
CA LYS A 364 5.13 0.43 -2.31
C LYS A 364 4.78 1.90 -2.55
N ASP A 365 5.78 2.75 -2.79
CA ASP A 365 5.59 4.14 -3.24
C ASP A 365 5.17 4.26 -4.72
N GLY A 366 4.91 3.13 -5.39
CA GLY A 366 4.55 3.04 -6.80
C GLY A 366 5.71 3.32 -7.76
N ILE A 367 6.95 3.45 -7.28
CA ILE A 367 8.11 3.68 -8.16
C ILE A 367 8.46 2.37 -8.86
N SER A 368 8.57 2.42 -10.19
CA SER A 368 8.90 1.25 -11.01
C SER A 368 10.27 0.70 -10.64
N ILE A 369 10.32 -0.60 -10.33
CA ILE A 369 11.56 -1.34 -10.07
C ILE A 369 12.10 -2.06 -11.30
N ARG A 370 11.56 -1.75 -12.49
CA ARG A 370 11.92 -2.42 -13.75
C ARG A 370 13.38 -2.22 -14.14
N ASN A 371 13.93 -1.04 -13.87
CA ASN A 371 15.34 -0.76 -14.09
C ASN A 371 16.20 -1.25 -12.92
N LEU A 372 16.17 -2.57 -12.70
CA LEU A 372 16.84 -3.22 -11.57
C LEU A 372 18.35 -2.94 -11.56
N GLN A 373 18.99 -2.91 -12.74
CA GLN A 373 20.42 -2.62 -12.87
C GLN A 373 20.77 -1.25 -12.30
N PHE A 374 20.06 -0.20 -12.69
CA PHE A 374 20.33 1.14 -12.21
C PHE A 374 20.04 1.28 -10.72
N ILE A 375 18.96 0.65 -10.24
CA ILE A 375 18.59 0.67 -8.82
C ILE A 375 19.67 0.00 -7.97
N LEU A 376 20.10 -1.21 -8.34
CA LEU A 376 21.15 -1.92 -7.59
C LEU A 376 22.49 -1.18 -7.64
N GLN A 377 22.82 -0.56 -8.77
CA GLN A 377 23.99 0.31 -8.86
C GLN A 377 23.88 1.50 -7.91
N ALA A 378 22.74 2.18 -7.86
CA ALA A 378 22.50 3.28 -6.92
C ALA A 378 22.55 2.81 -5.45
N ILE A 379 22.12 1.59 -5.15
CA ILE A 379 22.26 1.00 -3.80
C ILE A 379 23.74 0.80 -3.44
N VAL A 380 24.56 0.27 -4.36
CA VAL A 380 26.00 0.09 -4.15
C VAL A 380 26.71 1.43 -3.98
N ASP A 381 26.38 2.40 -4.84
CA ASP A 381 26.95 3.74 -4.88
C ASP A 381 26.43 4.66 -3.75
N SER A 382 25.44 4.21 -2.98
CA SER A 382 24.82 5.01 -1.92
C SER A 382 25.86 5.56 -0.95
N ASP A 383 25.76 6.86 -0.66
CA ASP A 383 26.66 7.56 0.26
C ASP A 383 25.93 8.76 0.85
N TYR A 384 26.43 9.24 2.00
CA TYR A 384 25.85 10.38 2.71
C TYR A 384 26.90 11.45 3.00
N ILE A 385 26.43 12.67 3.24
CA ILE A 385 27.27 13.78 3.73
C ILE A 385 26.69 14.31 5.03
N ILE A 386 27.55 14.80 5.91
CA ILE A 386 27.10 15.46 7.14
C ILE A 386 26.85 16.93 6.80
N ALA A 387 25.59 17.31 6.68
CA ALA A 387 25.19 18.68 6.34
C ALA A 387 23.79 19.00 6.86
N ASN A 388 23.56 20.25 7.23
CA ASN A 388 22.24 20.72 7.68
C ASN A 388 21.44 21.26 6.48
N GLY A 389 20.56 20.41 5.94
CA GLY A 389 19.71 20.70 4.77
C GLY A 389 18.75 21.90 4.92
N HIS A 390 18.56 22.44 6.12
CA HIS A 390 17.75 23.64 6.37
C HIS A 390 18.49 24.96 6.19
N THR A 391 19.81 24.93 6.33
CA THR A 391 20.64 26.15 6.30
C THR A 391 21.24 26.43 4.92
N HIS A 392 21.35 25.39 4.10
CA HIS A 392 22.03 25.45 2.80
C HIS A 392 21.26 24.62 1.78
N ILE A 393 21.11 25.16 0.57
CA ILE A 393 20.72 24.36 -0.60
C ILE A 393 21.95 23.57 -1.03
N ILE A 394 21.88 22.25 -0.90
CA ILE A 394 23.01 21.35 -1.15
C ILE A 394 22.93 20.87 -2.60
N PHE A 395 23.85 21.36 -3.44
CA PHE A 395 24.00 20.93 -4.83
C PHE A 395 24.87 19.68 -4.96
N GLU A 396 24.60 18.67 -4.13
CA GLU A 396 25.32 17.39 -4.09
C GLU A 396 24.33 16.24 -4.34
N GLU A 397 24.81 15.14 -4.95
CA GLU A 397 23.97 13.94 -5.16
C GLU A 397 23.82 13.07 -3.90
N ARG A 398 24.72 13.24 -2.92
CA ARG A 398 24.71 12.49 -1.66
C ARG A 398 23.64 13.01 -0.71
N ILE A 399 23.07 12.12 0.11
CA ILE A 399 22.05 12.51 1.08
C ILE A 399 22.68 13.32 2.22
N PRO A 400 22.12 14.50 2.55
CA PRO A 400 22.52 15.22 3.75
C PRO A 400 21.93 14.60 5.01
N VAL A 401 22.78 14.24 5.96
CA VAL A 401 22.40 13.79 7.30
C VAL A 401 22.96 14.74 8.35
N ARG A 402 22.25 14.97 9.45
CA ARG A 402 22.66 15.96 10.47
C ARG A 402 23.87 15.50 11.29
N GLN A 403 23.99 14.20 11.55
CA GLN A 403 25.07 13.61 12.33
C GLN A 403 25.51 12.31 11.66
N SER A 404 26.76 11.91 11.88
CA SER A 404 27.20 10.55 11.54
C SER A 404 26.28 9.57 12.25
N GLU A 405 25.61 8.68 11.51
CA GLU A 405 24.93 7.58 12.15
C GLU A 405 25.95 6.75 12.93
N LYS A 406 25.67 6.50 14.20
CA LYS A 406 26.56 5.70 15.07
C LYS A 406 26.64 4.25 14.59
N THR A 407 25.67 3.77 13.80
CA THR A 407 25.58 2.41 13.29
C THR A 407 24.98 2.37 11.87
N GLY A 408 25.73 1.80 10.91
CA GLY A 408 25.20 1.14 9.71
C GLY A 408 24.19 1.89 8.82
N TRP A 409 24.48 3.11 8.33
CA TRP A 409 23.63 3.81 7.33
C TRP A 409 23.23 2.93 6.16
N LYS A 410 24.18 2.18 5.60
CA LYS A 410 23.94 1.26 4.48
C LYS A 410 23.18 -0.02 4.87
N SER A 411 22.99 -0.26 6.16
CA SER A 411 22.25 -1.43 6.67
C SER A 411 20.75 -1.14 6.80
N LYS A 412 20.34 0.13 6.79
CA LYS A 412 18.94 0.58 6.85
C LYS A 412 18.42 0.85 5.43
N ALA A 413 17.40 0.11 5.02
CA ALA A 413 16.83 0.24 3.68
C ALA A 413 16.12 1.58 3.48
N GLU A 414 15.51 2.12 4.54
CA GLU A 414 14.78 3.39 4.56
C GLU A 414 15.68 4.55 4.10
N ASN A 415 16.92 4.57 4.57
CA ASN A 415 17.94 5.55 4.19
C ASN A 415 18.35 5.42 2.71
N ILE A 416 18.47 4.18 2.23
CA ILE A 416 18.87 3.89 0.84
C ILE A 416 17.75 4.22 -0.14
N VAL A 417 16.47 4.05 0.26
CA VAL A 417 15.33 4.38 -0.58
C VAL A 417 15.38 5.84 -1.01
N GLU A 418 15.58 6.78 -0.10
CA GLU A 418 15.67 8.20 -0.45
C GLU A 418 16.82 8.47 -1.43
N PHE A 419 17.94 7.73 -1.30
CA PHE A 419 19.11 7.92 -2.18
C PHE A 419 18.79 7.44 -3.58
N VAL A 420 18.21 6.25 -3.67
CA VAL A 420 17.79 5.66 -4.94
C VAL A 420 16.73 6.51 -5.61
N ARG A 421 15.75 7.04 -4.85
CA ARG A 421 14.73 7.96 -5.37
C ARG A 421 15.37 9.22 -5.95
N ALA A 422 16.32 9.83 -5.25
CA ALA A 422 17.07 10.98 -5.74
C ALA A 422 17.91 10.66 -6.99
N ARG A 423 18.31 9.40 -7.23
CA ARG A 423 18.98 8.97 -8.47
C ARG A 423 18.00 8.67 -9.60
N LEU A 424 16.73 8.39 -9.29
CA LEU A 424 15.66 8.08 -10.25
C LEU A 424 14.91 9.31 -10.79
N LYS A 425 15.51 10.51 -10.74
CA LYS A 425 14.81 11.78 -11.04
C LYS A 425 14.01 11.76 -12.32
N LYS A 426 14.63 11.32 -13.43
CA LYS A 426 13.98 11.27 -14.75
C LYS A 426 12.74 10.36 -14.75
N SER A 427 12.82 9.20 -14.10
CA SER A 427 11.72 8.23 -14.03
C SER A 427 10.56 8.75 -13.20
N ILE A 428 10.87 9.28 -12.01
CA ILE A 428 9.87 9.87 -11.10
C ILE A 428 9.21 11.08 -11.76
N SER A 429 10.01 11.99 -12.31
CA SER A 429 9.56 13.18 -13.05
C SER A 429 8.59 12.82 -14.17
N TYR A 430 8.96 11.88 -15.04
CA TYR A 430 8.15 11.45 -16.17
C TYR A 430 6.82 10.83 -15.71
N LYS A 431 6.85 10.00 -14.67
CA LYS A 431 5.66 9.35 -14.13
C LYS A 431 4.63 10.37 -13.66
N TYR A 432 5.03 11.32 -12.82
CA TYR A 432 4.09 12.24 -12.18
C TYR A 432 3.67 13.41 -13.07
N THR A 433 4.39 13.69 -14.15
CA THR A 433 3.95 14.64 -15.18
C THR A 433 3.25 14.00 -16.36
N SER A 434 3.19 12.67 -16.42
CA SER A 434 2.74 11.93 -17.62
C SER A 434 3.46 12.41 -18.90
N GLY A 435 4.75 12.74 -18.78
CA GLY A 435 5.59 13.24 -19.87
C GLY A 435 5.46 14.74 -20.17
N GLN A 436 4.67 15.49 -19.41
CA GLN A 436 4.60 16.95 -19.53
C GLN A 436 5.80 17.65 -18.85
N SER A 437 6.03 18.91 -19.18
CA SER A 437 7.09 19.71 -18.56
C SER A 437 6.72 20.31 -17.20
N THR A 438 5.43 20.31 -16.86
CA THR A 438 4.90 20.97 -15.67
C THR A 438 4.37 19.96 -14.68
N LEU A 439 4.85 20.04 -13.44
CA LEU A 439 4.34 19.27 -12.31
C LEU A 439 3.44 20.15 -11.45
N ILE A 440 2.21 19.70 -11.26
CA ILE A 440 1.21 20.37 -10.43
C ILE A 440 1.34 19.84 -9.00
N VAL A 441 1.59 20.71 -8.02
CA VAL A 441 1.91 20.32 -6.64
C VAL A 441 1.16 21.10 -5.57
N TYR A 442 0.99 20.48 -4.41
CA TYR A 442 0.79 21.16 -3.14
C TYR A 442 2.13 21.34 -2.44
N LEU A 443 2.32 22.51 -1.84
CA LEU A 443 3.49 22.80 -1.00
C LEU A 443 3.11 22.64 0.47
N LEU A 444 4.06 22.26 1.31
CA LEU A 444 3.91 22.36 2.76
C LEU A 444 4.30 23.74 3.26
N ASP A 445 3.64 24.19 4.32
CA ASP A 445 4.09 25.35 5.06
C ASP A 445 5.41 25.05 5.81
N PRO A 446 6.39 25.98 5.82
CA PRO A 446 7.66 25.78 6.52
C PRO A 446 7.50 25.38 7.99
N ASP A 447 6.47 25.85 8.69
CA ASP A 447 6.24 25.51 10.09
C ASP A 447 5.91 24.01 10.26
N ILE A 448 5.19 23.43 9.29
CA ILE A 448 4.91 21.98 9.23
C ILE A 448 6.20 21.21 8.96
N GLU A 449 7.02 21.66 8.00
CA GLU A 449 8.28 21.00 7.68
C GLU A 449 9.23 21.00 8.88
N ILE A 450 9.35 22.13 9.59
CA ILE A 450 10.18 22.28 10.80
C ILE A 450 9.70 21.36 11.92
N MET A 451 8.39 21.25 12.11
CA MET A 451 7.81 20.40 13.16
C MET A 451 8.09 18.92 12.95
N ILE A 452 8.08 18.46 11.69
CA ILE A 452 8.19 17.05 11.34
C ILE A 452 9.64 16.62 11.16
N ASP A 453 10.51 17.53 10.71
CA ASP A 453 11.88 17.16 10.38
C ASP A 453 12.59 16.58 11.62
N PRO A 454 13.01 15.30 11.57
CA PRO A 454 13.74 14.66 12.69
C PRO A 454 15.02 15.39 13.04
N ALA A 455 15.64 16.03 12.05
CA ALA A 455 16.83 16.83 12.21
C ALA A 455 16.56 18.09 13.05
N ILE A 456 15.32 18.56 13.21
CA ILE A 456 14.99 19.70 14.06
C ILE A 456 14.31 19.25 15.35
N SER A 457 13.30 18.40 15.24
CA SER A 457 12.51 17.93 16.39
C SER A 457 13.33 17.06 17.36
N GLY A 458 14.42 16.44 16.87
CA GLY A 458 15.21 15.47 17.62
C GLY A 458 14.49 14.14 17.85
N ARG A 459 13.33 13.94 17.20
CA ARG A 459 12.51 12.72 17.28
C ARG A 459 12.44 12.07 15.91
N GLU A 460 12.65 10.75 15.84
CA GLU A 460 12.56 10.02 14.57
C GLU A 460 11.12 9.89 14.05
N ASN A 461 10.11 9.96 14.93
CA ASN A 461 8.70 9.94 14.52
C ASN A 461 7.93 11.11 15.16
N PRO A 462 7.01 11.75 14.42
CA PRO A 462 6.14 12.80 14.96
C PRO A 462 5.11 12.23 15.94
N ASP A 463 4.73 13.05 16.93
CA ASP A 463 3.73 12.70 17.94
C ASP A 463 2.33 12.53 17.33
N ASP A 464 1.48 11.71 17.97
CA ASP A 464 0.11 11.47 17.53
C ASP A 464 -0.73 12.74 17.39
N GLU A 465 -0.49 13.76 18.23
CA GLU A 465 -1.18 15.05 18.14
C GLU A 465 -0.79 15.81 16.86
N ASN A 466 0.50 15.81 16.52
CA ASN A 466 0.99 16.48 15.30
C ASN A 466 0.51 15.73 14.06
N CYS A 467 0.53 14.39 14.07
CA CYS A 467 -0.04 13.56 13.00
C CYS A 467 -1.51 13.90 12.72
N LYS A 468 -2.33 14.13 13.76
CA LYS A 468 -3.74 14.54 13.61
C LYS A 468 -3.86 15.92 12.96
N LYS A 469 -3.13 16.92 13.47
CA LYS A 469 -3.16 18.29 12.90
C LYS A 469 -2.75 18.31 11.43
N ILE A 470 -1.75 17.50 11.05
CA ILE A 470 -1.29 17.39 9.66
C ILE A 470 -2.38 16.74 8.79
N ASN A 471 -3.00 15.66 9.24
CA ASN A 471 -4.08 15.02 8.51
C ASN A 471 -5.27 15.95 8.28
N GLU A 472 -5.64 16.75 9.29
CA GLU A 472 -6.70 17.77 9.18
C GLU A 472 -6.32 18.88 8.18
N ALA A 473 -5.09 19.38 8.23
CA ALA A 473 -4.59 20.39 7.29
C ALA A 473 -4.59 19.87 5.84
N VAL A 474 -4.12 18.63 5.65
CA VAL A 474 -4.10 17.94 4.35
C VAL A 474 -5.53 17.73 3.82
N GLN A 475 -6.46 17.31 4.67
CA GLN A 475 -7.87 17.10 4.33
C GLN A 475 -8.54 18.38 3.84
N ASN A 476 -8.35 19.50 4.55
CA ASN A 476 -8.98 20.79 4.20
C ASN A 476 -8.60 21.26 2.79
N GLU A 477 -7.36 20.98 2.36
CA GLU A 477 -6.88 21.39 1.03
C GLU A 477 -7.28 20.41 -0.09
N ILE A 478 -7.28 19.10 0.18
CA ILE A 478 -7.56 18.08 -0.84
C ILE A 478 -9.05 18.01 -1.22
N VAL A 479 -9.97 18.28 -0.28
CA VAL A 479 -11.42 18.20 -0.55
C VAL A 479 -11.87 19.14 -1.67
N ASN A 480 -11.11 20.21 -1.93
CA ASN A 480 -11.47 21.25 -2.91
C ASN A 480 -11.06 20.94 -4.36
N LEU A 481 -10.59 19.72 -4.67
CA LEU A 481 -10.12 19.38 -6.00
C LEU A 481 -11.25 19.12 -7.01
N PRO A 482 -11.21 19.72 -8.21
CA PRO A 482 -12.13 19.37 -9.29
C PRO A 482 -11.96 17.90 -9.71
N PRO A 483 -13.04 17.12 -9.92
CA PRO A 483 -12.99 15.69 -10.26
C PRO A 483 -12.22 15.33 -11.55
N ALA A 484 -11.94 16.31 -12.40
CA ALA A 484 -11.21 16.15 -13.66
C ALA A 484 -9.71 16.54 -13.56
N SER A 485 -9.24 16.94 -12.37
CA SER A 485 -7.86 17.36 -12.17
C SER A 485 -6.94 16.16 -11.99
N GLN A 486 -5.70 16.27 -12.47
CA GLN A 486 -4.64 15.32 -12.20
C GLN A 486 -4.50 15.10 -10.68
N VAL A 487 -4.33 13.84 -10.25
CA VAL A 487 -4.10 13.54 -8.82
C VAL A 487 -2.88 14.32 -8.37
N PRO A 488 -3.03 15.24 -7.41
CA PRO A 488 -1.98 16.18 -7.10
C PRO A 488 -0.89 15.50 -6.27
N VAL A 489 0.31 16.06 -6.35
CA VAL A 489 1.49 15.60 -5.63
C VAL A 489 1.80 16.57 -4.51
N ILE A 490 2.13 16.07 -3.33
CA ILE A 490 2.67 16.91 -2.25
C ILE A 490 4.19 16.97 -2.41
N LEU A 491 4.73 18.19 -2.45
CA LEU A 491 6.15 18.44 -2.61
C LEU A 491 6.77 18.93 -1.29
N THR A 492 7.83 18.25 -0.85
CA THR A 492 8.49 18.48 0.45
C THR A 492 10.03 18.50 0.31
N THR A 493 10.72 18.75 1.42
CA THR A 493 12.17 18.44 1.54
C THR A 493 12.44 16.93 1.67
N VAL A 494 13.70 16.51 1.47
CA VAL A 494 14.13 15.09 1.48
C VAL A 494 13.88 14.44 2.85
N ASN A 495 14.23 15.13 3.93
CA ASN A 495 14.10 14.58 5.28
C ASN A 495 12.63 14.46 5.72
N VAL A 496 11.76 15.34 5.25
CA VAL A 496 10.34 15.39 5.65
C VAL A 496 9.48 14.40 4.85
N ARG A 497 9.85 14.10 3.60
CA ARG A 497 9.10 13.24 2.67
C ARG A 497 8.66 11.89 3.26
N PRO A 498 9.55 11.05 3.84
CA PRO A 498 9.14 9.74 4.37
C PRO A 498 8.12 9.85 5.50
N HIS A 499 8.25 10.86 6.38
CA HIS A 499 7.33 11.07 7.49
C HIS A 499 5.95 11.52 6.99
N ILE A 500 5.90 12.50 6.08
CA ILE A 500 4.64 12.95 5.49
C ILE A 500 3.97 11.80 4.74
N LYS A 501 4.71 11.02 3.95
CA LYS A 501 4.14 9.85 3.26
C LYS A 501 3.54 8.85 4.25
N LYS A 502 4.25 8.55 5.34
CA LYS A 502 3.77 7.63 6.39
C LYS A 502 2.50 8.14 7.08
N ILE A 503 2.38 9.44 7.31
CA ILE A 503 1.19 10.06 7.95
C ILE A 503 -0.03 9.98 7.03
N ILE A 504 0.12 10.34 5.75
CA ILE A 504 -1.03 10.47 4.84
C ILE A 504 -1.39 9.18 4.11
N GLU A 505 -0.48 8.19 4.03
CA GLU A 505 -0.65 6.97 3.23
C GLU A 505 -1.93 6.22 3.55
N PHE A 506 -2.38 6.30 4.80
CA PHE A 506 -3.59 5.64 5.27
C PHE A 506 -4.88 6.33 4.78
N ASN A 507 -4.99 7.64 4.97
CA ASN A 507 -6.18 8.41 4.59
C ASN A 507 -6.24 8.71 3.08
N TYR A 508 -5.07 8.90 2.46
CA TYR A 508 -4.93 9.33 1.06
C TYR A 508 -3.89 8.48 0.31
N PRO A 509 -4.12 7.16 0.14
CA PRO A 509 -3.15 6.25 -0.48
C PRO A 509 -2.77 6.64 -1.92
N GLN A 510 -3.69 7.30 -2.65
CA GLN A 510 -3.50 7.76 -4.03
C GLN A 510 -2.56 8.97 -4.16
N ILE A 511 -2.32 9.70 -3.07
CA ILE A 511 -1.49 10.91 -3.11
C ILE A 511 -0.01 10.53 -3.01
N ALA A 512 0.76 11.02 -3.96
CA ALA A 512 2.20 10.88 -3.96
C ALA A 512 2.85 12.04 -3.20
N VAL A 513 3.91 11.71 -2.48
CA VAL A 513 4.77 12.68 -1.77
C VAL A 513 6.14 12.58 -2.39
N LEU A 514 6.61 13.69 -2.96
CA LEU A 514 7.91 13.79 -3.61
C LEU A 514 8.80 14.80 -2.92
N SER A 515 10.11 14.61 -3.02
CA SER A 515 11.08 15.61 -2.60
C SER A 515 11.59 16.45 -3.77
N TYR A 516 12.03 17.69 -3.51
CA TYR A 516 12.67 18.51 -4.55
C TYR A 516 13.88 17.82 -5.21
N HIS A 517 14.60 16.96 -4.48
CA HIS A 517 15.75 16.24 -5.00
C HIS A 517 15.38 15.11 -5.98
N GLU A 518 14.12 14.69 -6.03
CA GLU A 518 13.61 13.66 -6.94
C GLU A 518 13.14 14.21 -8.29
N LEU A 519 13.14 15.53 -8.46
CA LEU A 519 12.65 16.17 -9.68
C LEU A 519 13.80 16.54 -10.61
N SER A 520 13.55 16.45 -11.91
CA SER A 520 14.50 16.87 -12.93
C SER A 520 14.59 18.41 -12.92
N PRO A 521 15.80 19.00 -12.98
CA PRO A 521 15.97 20.45 -12.85
C PRO A 521 15.34 21.26 -13.99
N GLU A 522 15.03 20.62 -15.12
CA GLU A 522 14.41 21.22 -16.31
C GLU A 522 12.89 21.37 -16.19
N MET A 523 12.29 20.85 -15.11
CA MET A 523 10.83 20.86 -14.94
C MET A 523 10.32 22.17 -14.35
N ASN A 524 9.11 22.53 -14.75
CA ASN A 524 8.36 23.62 -14.15
C ASN A 524 7.49 23.10 -13.01
N ILE A 525 7.59 23.73 -11.84
CA ILE A 525 6.75 23.41 -10.68
C ILE A 525 5.64 24.44 -10.61
N GLN A 526 4.39 23.99 -10.66
CA GLN A 526 3.21 24.84 -10.52
C GLN A 526 2.49 24.53 -9.20
N PRO A 527 2.63 25.39 -8.18
CA PRO A 527 1.92 25.22 -6.92
C PRO A 527 0.43 25.55 -7.11
N ILE A 528 -0.47 24.65 -6.69
CA ILE A 528 -1.92 24.92 -6.61
C ILE A 528 -2.23 25.69 -5.35
N ALA A 529 -1.79 25.16 -4.20
CA ALA A 529 -2.00 25.72 -2.88
C ALA A 529 -0.89 25.27 -1.93
N ARG A 530 -0.92 25.82 -0.72
CA ARG A 530 -0.02 25.47 0.36
C ARG A 530 -0.84 24.90 1.51
N ILE A 531 -0.44 23.74 2.02
CA ILE A 531 -1.02 23.10 3.19
C ILE A 531 -0.45 23.79 4.42
N SER A 532 -1.30 24.46 5.19
CA SER A 532 -0.96 25.15 6.43
C SER A 532 -1.86 24.68 7.56
N PHE A 533 -1.40 24.83 8.82
CA PHE A 533 -2.30 24.64 9.96
C PHE A 533 -3.44 25.67 9.91
N PRO A 534 -4.64 25.29 10.39
CA PRO A 534 -5.81 26.18 10.43
C PRO A 534 -5.63 27.37 11.38
#